data_AF-W4G4L6-F1
#
_entry.id   AF-W4G4L6-F1
#
_cell.length_a   1.000
_cell.length_b   1.000
_cell.length_c   1.000
_cell.angle_alpha   90.00
_cell.angle_beta   90.00
_cell.angle_gamma   90.00
#
_symmetry.space_group_name_H-M   'P 1'
#
loop_
_entity.id
_entity.type
_entity.pdbx_description
1 polymer ?
#
loop_
_entity_poly.entity_id
_entity_poly.type
_entity_poly.pdbx_seq_one_letter_code
_entity_poly.pdbx_strand_id
1 'polypeptide(L)'
;MVELAAKQDAILESKANKKRLSLGGQGRHELMPFAKDLNAFMNEVHDQEHHLTHTHLITYMKTHHQHWLTDNLSAKKTEDRAYHIKQGELREIHDKFASDFWAKFASTAHADIIYVDETSVYYDMPPGKTIAKVGGSSKVDRSQKHSNQMTAVISIRWNGDKLPILFVLKGKPGGDIER
;
A
#
# COMPACT_ATOMS: atom_id res chain seq x y z
N MET A 1 -26.81 -1.34 -35.40
CA MET A 1 -25.50 -1.71 -36.00
C MET A 1 -24.72 -0.49 -36.52
N VAL A 2 -25.36 0.64 -36.84
CA VAL A 2 -24.69 1.84 -37.40
C VAL A 2 -24.04 2.75 -36.34
N GLU A 3 -24.56 2.77 -35.12
CA GLU A 3 -24.10 3.72 -34.07
C GLU A 3 -22.77 3.33 -33.41
N LEU A 4 -22.35 2.05 -33.48
CA LEU A 4 -21.09 1.58 -32.90
C LEU A 4 -19.88 1.88 -33.80
N ALA A 5 -20.05 1.78 -35.13
CA ALA A 5 -19.02 2.12 -36.10
C ALA A 5 -18.71 3.62 -36.08
N ALA A 6 -19.73 4.48 -36.02
CA ALA A 6 -19.55 5.92 -35.94
C ALA A 6 -18.81 6.38 -34.67
N LYS A 7 -18.97 5.66 -33.54
CA LYS A 7 -18.22 5.93 -32.31
C LYS A 7 -16.76 5.46 -32.40
N GLN A 8 -16.48 4.42 -33.17
CA GLN A 8 -15.12 3.94 -33.42
C GLN A 8 -14.33 4.93 -34.27
N ASP A 9 -14.94 5.46 -35.33
CA ASP A 9 -14.29 6.43 -36.23
C ASP A 9 -14.02 7.76 -35.52
N ALA A 10 -14.95 8.22 -34.69
CA ALA A 10 -14.78 9.42 -33.87
C ALA A 10 -13.65 9.31 -32.82
N ILE A 11 -13.37 8.10 -32.30
CA ILE A 11 -12.26 7.84 -31.37
C ILE A 11 -10.92 7.87 -32.11
N LEU A 12 -10.86 7.25 -33.29
CA LEU A 12 -9.64 7.18 -34.11
C LEU A 12 -9.24 8.56 -34.68
N GLU A 13 -10.21 9.42 -35.02
CA GLU A 13 -9.93 10.77 -35.56
C GLU A 13 -9.73 11.84 -34.48
N SER A 14 -10.05 11.58 -33.21
CA SER A 14 -9.90 12.58 -32.16
C SER A 14 -8.43 12.93 -31.93
N LYS A 15 -8.04 14.16 -32.30
CA LYS A 15 -6.77 14.75 -31.86
C LYS A 15 -6.88 15.11 -30.39
N ALA A 16 -6.71 14.11 -29.52
CA ALA A 16 -6.54 14.31 -28.09
C ALA A 16 -5.47 15.39 -27.87
N ASN A 17 -5.76 16.26 -26.90
CA ASN A 17 -4.94 17.40 -26.53
C ASN A 17 -3.46 16.98 -26.51
N LYS A 18 -2.64 17.53 -27.42
CA LYS A 18 -1.21 17.19 -27.54
C LYS A 18 -0.48 17.73 -26.32
N LYS A 19 -0.66 17.07 -25.17
CA LYS A 19 0.29 17.15 -24.07
C LYS A 19 1.62 16.71 -24.67
N ARG A 20 2.62 17.58 -24.56
CA ARG A 20 4.00 17.33 -24.99
C ARG A 20 4.36 15.85 -24.75
N LEU A 21 4.58 15.10 -25.84
CA LEU A 21 4.96 13.68 -25.78
C LEU A 21 6.37 13.48 -25.22
N SER A 22 7.11 14.57 -24.98
CA SER A 22 8.32 14.57 -24.17
C SER A 22 8.44 15.90 -23.41
N LEU A 23 8.85 15.81 -22.15
CA LEU A 23 9.67 16.87 -21.57
C LEU A 23 10.90 16.97 -22.49
N GLY A 24 11.20 18.18 -22.98
CA GLY A 24 12.31 18.41 -23.91
C GLY A 24 13.56 17.64 -23.48
N GLY A 25 14.21 17.01 -24.46
CA GLY A 25 15.20 15.96 -24.28
C GLY A 25 16.18 16.19 -23.13
N GLN A 26 16.06 15.35 -22.13
CA GLN A 26 17.20 14.65 -21.57
C GLN A 26 16.84 13.17 -21.69
N GLY A 27 17.73 12.35 -22.28
CA GLY A 27 17.54 10.90 -22.26
C GLY A 27 17.20 10.45 -20.84
N ARG A 28 16.41 9.38 -20.69
CA ARG A 28 16.25 8.77 -19.37
C ARG A 28 17.64 8.41 -18.87
N HIS A 29 18.15 9.14 -17.88
CA HIS A 29 19.23 8.61 -17.06
C HIS A 29 18.69 7.31 -16.48
N GLU A 30 19.35 6.19 -16.77
CA GLU A 30 19.06 4.93 -16.07
C GLU A 30 19.37 5.17 -14.59
N LEU A 31 18.33 5.49 -13.81
CA LEU A 31 18.45 5.74 -12.37
C LEU A 31 18.94 4.51 -11.62
N MET A 32 18.76 3.32 -12.19
CA MET A 32 19.20 2.04 -11.64
C MET A 32 20.20 1.38 -12.59
N PRO A 33 21.47 1.17 -12.16
CA PRO A 33 22.50 0.56 -13.01
C PRO A 33 22.23 -0.93 -13.32
N PHE A 34 21.25 -1.55 -12.66
CA PHE A 34 20.87 -2.95 -12.79
C PHE A 34 19.49 -3.16 -13.44
N ALA A 35 18.99 -2.17 -14.20
CA ALA A 35 17.65 -2.24 -14.79
C ALA A 35 17.46 -3.45 -15.73
N LYS A 36 18.52 -3.89 -16.42
CA LYS A 36 18.48 -5.08 -17.29
C LYS A 36 18.31 -6.36 -16.48
N ASP A 37 19.08 -6.51 -15.41
CA ASP A 37 19.06 -7.71 -14.56
C ASP A 37 17.75 -7.82 -13.78
N LEU A 38 17.21 -6.68 -13.33
CA LEU A 38 15.88 -6.62 -12.73
C LEU A 38 14.79 -7.05 -13.73
N ASN A 39 14.88 -6.65 -14.99
CA ASN A 39 13.95 -7.10 -16.03
C ASN A 39 14.07 -8.61 -16.31
N ALA A 40 15.29 -9.16 -16.31
CA ALA A 40 15.49 -10.60 -16.48
C ALA A 40 14.84 -11.39 -15.34
N PHE A 41 15.07 -10.97 -14.09
CA PHE A 41 14.39 -11.53 -12.91
C PHE A 41 12.87 -11.46 -13.01
N MET A 42 12.32 -10.31 -13.42
CA MET A 42 10.87 -10.16 -13.57
C MET A 42 10.28 -11.12 -14.61
N ASN A 43 10.98 -11.35 -15.72
CA ASN A 43 10.55 -12.31 -16.74
C ASN A 43 10.64 -13.75 -16.20
N GLU A 44 11.69 -14.10 -15.47
CA GLU A 44 11.84 -15.44 -14.89
C GLU A 44 10.72 -15.78 -13.90
N VAL A 45 10.37 -14.84 -13.00
CA VAL A 45 9.24 -15.01 -12.07
C VAL A 45 7.92 -15.18 -12.83
N HIS A 46 7.77 -14.45 -13.94
CA HIS A 46 6.58 -14.53 -14.78
C HIS A 46 6.52 -15.83 -15.60
N ASP A 47 7.64 -16.34 -16.07
CA ASP A 47 7.73 -17.62 -16.81
C ASP A 47 7.35 -18.81 -15.90
N GLN A 48 7.49 -18.64 -14.59
CA GLN A 48 7.03 -19.60 -13.58
C GLN A 48 5.55 -19.40 -13.16
N GLU A 49 4.81 -18.51 -13.84
CA GLU A 49 3.42 -18.11 -13.54
C GLU A 49 3.19 -17.64 -12.08
N HIS A 50 4.25 -17.22 -11.39
CA HIS A 50 4.16 -16.71 -10.03
C HIS A 50 3.73 -15.24 -9.98
N HIS A 51 3.13 -14.85 -8.86
CA HIS A 51 2.77 -13.46 -8.58
C HIS A 51 4.03 -12.60 -8.41
N LEU A 52 4.27 -11.69 -9.35
CA LEU A 52 5.31 -10.69 -9.22
C LEU A 52 4.76 -9.44 -8.51
N THR A 53 5.28 -9.15 -7.32
CA THR A 53 4.84 -8.02 -6.48
C THR A 53 5.98 -7.06 -6.16
N HIS A 54 5.67 -5.89 -5.61
CA HIS A 54 6.69 -4.95 -5.13
C HIS A 54 7.61 -5.59 -4.07
N THR A 55 7.10 -6.52 -3.26
CA THR A 55 7.89 -7.28 -2.28
C THR A 55 8.98 -8.09 -2.96
N HIS A 56 8.68 -8.75 -4.09
CA HIS A 56 9.68 -9.49 -4.86
C HIS A 56 10.76 -8.56 -5.41
N LEU A 57 10.39 -7.41 -5.97
CA LEU A 57 11.35 -6.42 -6.44
C LEU A 57 12.22 -5.86 -5.31
N ILE A 58 11.63 -5.53 -4.16
CA ILE A 58 12.35 -5.09 -2.97
C ILE A 58 13.32 -6.19 -2.51
N THR A 59 12.86 -7.43 -2.45
CA THR A 59 13.68 -8.57 -2.00
C THR A 59 14.85 -8.77 -2.94
N TYR A 60 14.62 -8.78 -4.26
CA TYR A 60 15.69 -8.83 -5.26
C TYR A 60 16.71 -7.70 -5.07
N MET A 61 16.25 -6.45 -4.92
CA MET A 61 17.15 -5.31 -4.70
C MET A 61 17.91 -5.43 -3.37
N LYS A 62 17.28 -5.92 -2.30
CA LYS A 62 17.94 -6.16 -1.01
C LYS A 62 18.97 -7.27 -1.09
N THR A 63 18.71 -8.33 -1.86
CA THR A 63 19.62 -9.48 -1.97
C THR A 63 20.81 -9.19 -2.88
N HIS A 64 20.59 -8.51 -4.00
CA HIS A 64 21.60 -8.36 -5.06
C HIS A 64 22.18 -6.94 -5.17
N HIS A 65 21.50 -5.93 -4.64
CA HIS A 65 21.86 -4.51 -4.80
C HIS A 65 21.76 -3.71 -3.49
N GLN A 66 22.01 -4.34 -2.34
CA GLN A 66 21.90 -3.71 -1.01
C GLN A 66 22.76 -2.45 -0.86
N HIS A 67 23.99 -2.48 -1.39
CA HIS A 67 24.90 -1.34 -1.34
C HIS A 67 24.29 -0.13 -2.05
N TRP A 68 23.82 -0.33 -3.29
CA TRP A 68 23.15 0.71 -4.06
C TRP A 68 21.89 1.24 -3.36
N LEU A 69 21.08 0.35 -2.73
CA LEU A 69 19.92 0.77 -1.95
C LEU A 69 20.32 1.68 -0.78
N THR A 70 21.39 1.33 -0.06
CA THR A 70 21.88 2.06 1.10
C THR A 70 22.37 3.45 0.69
N ASP A 71 23.15 3.54 -0.39
CA ASP A 71 23.63 4.80 -0.94
C ASP A 71 22.45 5.67 -1.41
N ASN A 72 21.49 5.08 -2.14
CA ASN A 72 20.31 5.78 -2.64
C ASN A 72 19.44 6.34 -1.50
N LEU A 73 19.22 5.55 -0.44
CA LEU A 73 18.46 5.99 0.72
C LEU A 73 19.20 7.09 1.50
N SER A 74 20.52 6.99 1.64
CA SER A 74 21.33 8.01 2.32
C SER A 74 21.37 9.34 1.57
N ALA A 75 21.31 9.29 0.24
CA ALA A 75 21.29 10.48 -0.62
C ALA A 75 19.91 11.16 -0.66
N LYS A 76 18.86 10.48 -0.20
CA LYS A 76 17.53 11.08 -0.09
C LYS A 76 17.48 11.93 1.18
N LYS A 77 17.32 13.25 1.01
CA LYS A 77 16.96 14.14 2.11
C LYS A 77 15.66 13.62 2.73
N THR A 78 15.77 13.19 3.98
CA THR A 78 14.64 12.79 4.81
C THR A 78 13.96 14.07 5.31
N GLU A 79 12.69 13.99 5.67
CA GLU A 79 11.81 15.08 6.12
C GLU A 79 11.10 15.84 5.00
N ASP A 80 10.23 15.12 4.29
CA ASP A 80 8.83 15.54 4.16
C ASP A 80 8.11 14.49 3.31
N ARG A 81 6.81 14.32 3.55
CA ARG A 81 5.84 13.54 2.74
C ARG A 81 5.51 12.12 3.19
N ALA A 82 5.24 11.94 4.48
CA ALA A 82 4.16 11.03 4.87
C ALA A 82 2.85 11.82 5.16
N TYR A 83 2.96 13.07 5.60
CA TYR A 83 1.83 13.92 5.99
C TYR A 83 1.98 15.31 5.38
N HIS A 84 0.86 15.98 5.06
CA HIS A 84 0.83 17.37 4.57
C HIS A 84 1.15 18.40 5.68
N ILE A 85 1.32 17.93 6.91
CA ILE A 85 1.61 18.72 8.11
C ILE A 85 3.11 18.57 8.41
N LYS A 86 3.79 19.67 8.73
CA LYS A 86 5.22 19.64 9.05
C LYS A 86 5.44 18.88 10.36
N GLN A 87 6.56 18.17 10.48
CA GLN A 87 6.86 17.36 11.66
C GLN A 87 6.85 18.16 12.98
N GLY A 88 7.26 19.44 12.95
CA GLY A 88 7.18 20.34 14.10
C GLY A 88 5.74 20.61 14.57
N GLU A 89 4.82 20.85 13.62
CA GLU A 89 3.40 21.11 13.92
C GLU A 89 2.71 19.87 14.50
N LEU A 90 3.04 18.67 13.98
CA LEU A 90 2.58 17.39 14.53
C LEU A 90 3.02 17.21 15.99
N ARG A 91 4.25 17.61 16.31
CA ARG A 91 4.79 17.50 17.67
C ARG A 91 4.09 18.45 18.63
N GLU A 92 3.86 19.70 18.21
CA GLU A 92 3.11 20.66 19.02
C GLU A 92 1.68 20.20 19.30
N ILE A 93 1.00 19.65 18.30
CA ILE A 93 -0.35 19.08 18.47
C ILE A 93 -0.32 17.90 19.45
N HIS A 94 0.67 17.01 19.30
CA HIS A 94 0.83 15.84 20.18
C HIS A 94 1.09 16.26 21.64
N ASP A 95 2.01 17.20 21.86
CA ASP A 95 2.40 17.64 23.20
C ASP A 95 1.25 18.38 23.90
N LYS A 96 0.51 19.23 23.16
CA LYS A 96 -0.67 19.90 23.67
C LYS A 96 -1.76 18.89 24.05
N PHE A 97 -2.07 17.93 23.18
CA PHE A 97 -3.04 16.88 23.46
C PHE A 97 -2.65 16.07 24.69
N ALA A 98 -1.38 15.66 24.80
CA ALA A 98 -0.88 14.92 25.94
C ALA A 98 -1.04 15.71 27.25
N SER A 99 -0.71 16.99 27.24
CA SER A 99 -0.88 17.88 28.40
C SER A 99 -2.35 17.98 28.81
N ASP A 100 -3.25 18.26 27.87
CA ASP A 100 -4.68 18.41 28.15
C ASP A 100 -5.31 17.08 28.62
N PHE A 101 -4.89 15.96 28.03
CA PHE A 101 -5.32 14.62 28.40
C PHE A 101 -4.92 14.31 29.85
N TRP A 102 -3.65 14.47 30.20
CA TRP A 102 -3.17 14.15 31.54
C TRP A 102 -3.69 15.14 32.59
N ALA A 103 -3.88 16.42 32.26
CA ALA A 103 -4.53 17.36 33.18
C ALA A 103 -5.94 16.89 33.60
N LYS A 104 -6.67 16.24 32.68
CA LYS A 104 -8.03 15.74 32.93
C LYS A 104 -8.06 14.36 33.61
N PHE A 105 -7.15 13.47 33.23
CA PHE A 105 -7.18 12.05 33.63
C PHE A 105 -6.04 11.66 34.59
N ALA A 106 -5.31 12.61 35.16
CA ALA A 106 -4.22 12.35 36.11
C ALA A 106 -4.64 11.50 37.32
N SER A 107 -5.91 11.57 37.74
CA SER A 107 -6.46 10.80 38.86
C SER A 107 -7.01 9.43 38.46
N THR A 108 -7.08 9.12 37.15
CA THR A 108 -7.55 7.84 36.66
C THR A 108 -6.50 6.76 36.95
N ALA A 109 -6.93 5.65 37.55
CA ALA A 109 -6.03 4.53 37.77
C ALA A 109 -5.52 4.00 36.43
N HIS A 110 -4.22 3.70 36.35
CA HIS A 110 -3.62 3.20 35.11
C HIS A 110 -4.34 1.95 34.55
N ALA A 111 -4.89 1.09 35.42
CA ALA A 111 -5.64 -0.08 35.02
C ALA A 111 -6.94 0.23 34.23
N ASP A 112 -7.47 1.45 34.38
CA ASP A 112 -8.70 1.91 33.73
C ASP A 112 -8.42 2.64 32.39
N ILE A 113 -7.15 2.90 32.08
CA ILE A 113 -6.73 3.47 30.79
C ILE A 113 -6.53 2.33 29.81
N ILE A 114 -7.39 2.29 28.79
CA ILE A 114 -7.38 1.25 27.74
C ILE A 114 -7.05 1.92 26.41
N TYR A 115 -5.97 1.47 25.77
CA TYR A 115 -5.70 1.77 24.37
C TYR A 115 -6.55 0.84 23.50
N VAL A 116 -7.29 1.40 22.55
CA VAL A 116 -8.15 0.66 21.64
C VAL A 116 -7.80 1.08 20.22
N ASP A 117 -7.59 0.10 19.34
CA ASP A 117 -7.37 0.33 17.93
C ASP A 117 -8.09 -0.72 17.07
N GLU A 118 -8.46 -0.31 15.86
CA GLU A 118 -9.08 -1.17 14.86
C GLU A 118 -8.05 -1.57 13.81
N THR A 119 -7.86 -2.86 13.60
CA THR A 119 -6.97 -3.38 12.57
C THR A 119 -7.72 -4.31 11.62
N SER A 120 -7.43 -4.17 10.32
CA SER A 120 -7.93 -5.08 9.30
C SER A 120 -7.09 -6.36 9.31
N VAL A 121 -7.74 -7.49 9.57
CA VAL A 121 -7.19 -8.83 9.43
C VAL A 121 -7.51 -9.35 8.04
N TYR A 122 -6.47 -9.59 7.25
CA TYR A 122 -6.60 -10.13 5.90
C TYR A 122 -6.47 -11.65 5.96
N TYR A 123 -7.36 -12.36 5.26
CA TYR A 123 -7.13 -13.77 4.97
C TYR A 123 -5.87 -13.92 4.11
N ASP A 124 -5.16 -15.04 4.26
CA ASP A 124 -4.04 -15.37 3.39
C ASP A 124 -4.56 -15.55 1.97
N MET A 125 -4.30 -14.57 1.10
CA MET A 125 -4.84 -14.49 -0.24
C MET A 125 -3.73 -14.20 -1.24
N PRO A 126 -3.78 -14.83 -2.42
CA PRO A 126 -2.84 -14.51 -3.47
C PRO A 126 -2.98 -13.03 -3.84
N PRO A 127 -1.88 -12.32 -4.12
CA PRO A 127 -1.90 -10.91 -4.46
C PRO A 127 -2.96 -10.60 -5.54
N GLY A 128 -3.84 -9.62 -5.27
CA GLY A 128 -4.90 -9.24 -6.22
C GLY A 128 -4.39 -8.52 -7.48
N LYS A 129 -3.09 -8.19 -7.52
CA LYS A 129 -2.42 -7.50 -8.63
C LYS A 129 -1.01 -8.08 -8.81
N THR A 130 -0.65 -8.37 -10.05
CA THR A 130 0.71 -8.75 -10.46
C THR A 130 1.30 -7.66 -11.36
N ILE A 131 2.63 -7.53 -11.35
CA ILE A 131 3.35 -6.66 -12.28
C ILE A 131 3.59 -7.43 -13.58
N ALA A 132 3.28 -6.80 -14.72
CA ALA A 132 3.52 -7.36 -16.04
C ALA A 132 4.11 -6.30 -16.98
N LYS A 133 4.84 -6.77 -18.00
CA LYS A 133 5.34 -5.90 -19.07
C LYS A 133 4.16 -5.27 -19.82
N VAL A 134 4.28 -4.00 -20.23
CA VAL A 134 3.27 -3.35 -21.06
C VAL A 134 3.11 -4.12 -22.37
N GLY A 135 1.88 -4.56 -22.68
CA GLY A 135 1.57 -5.40 -23.84
C GLY A 135 1.93 -6.89 -23.68
N GLY A 136 2.44 -7.30 -22.51
CA GLY A 136 2.71 -8.69 -22.16
C GLY A 136 1.51 -9.41 -21.53
N SER A 137 1.65 -10.72 -21.34
CA SER A 137 0.69 -11.51 -20.55
C SER A 137 0.72 -11.07 -19.08
N SER A 138 -0.41 -11.23 -18.39
CA SER A 138 -0.56 -10.97 -16.95
C SER A 138 -1.21 -12.16 -16.23
N LYS A 139 -1.13 -13.34 -16.85
CA LYS A 139 -1.73 -14.58 -16.34
C LYS A 139 -1.01 -15.02 -15.07
N VAL A 140 -1.78 -15.42 -14.07
CA VAL A 140 -1.29 -15.93 -12.77
C VAL A 140 -2.06 -17.18 -12.39
N ASP A 141 -1.42 -18.06 -11.62
CA ASP A 141 -1.93 -19.37 -11.21
C ASP A 141 -3.23 -19.32 -10.38
N ARG A 142 -3.35 -18.33 -9.50
CA ARG A 142 -4.50 -18.10 -8.62
C ARG A 142 -4.81 -16.62 -8.59
N SER A 143 -6.04 -16.25 -8.91
CA SER A 143 -6.52 -14.88 -8.78
C SER A 143 -7.80 -14.85 -7.98
N GLN A 144 -7.86 -13.97 -6.98
CA GLN A 144 -9.09 -13.70 -6.24
C GLN A 144 -9.33 -12.18 -6.27
N LYS A 145 -10.43 -11.79 -6.92
CA LYS A 145 -10.74 -10.38 -7.24
C LYS A 145 -11.14 -9.56 -6.01
N HIS A 146 -11.58 -10.24 -4.94
CA HIS A 146 -12.13 -9.64 -3.74
C HIS A 146 -11.41 -10.21 -2.52
N SER A 147 -10.67 -9.35 -1.83
CA SER A 147 -10.09 -9.70 -0.54
C SER A 147 -11.16 -9.61 0.52
N ASN A 148 -11.54 -10.72 1.13
CA ASN A 148 -12.30 -10.65 2.37
C ASN A 148 -11.35 -10.12 3.46
N GLN A 149 -11.80 -9.12 4.20
CA GLN A 149 -11.09 -8.62 5.37
C GLN A 149 -12.05 -8.67 6.56
N MET A 150 -11.53 -9.09 7.70
CA MET A 150 -12.24 -9.02 8.97
C MET A 150 -11.66 -7.87 9.77
N THR A 151 -12.53 -7.05 10.37
CA THR A 151 -12.09 -6.02 11.30
C THR A 151 -11.92 -6.66 12.68
N ALA A 152 -10.74 -6.47 13.27
CA ALA A 152 -10.47 -6.80 14.67
C ALA A 152 -10.27 -5.51 15.47
N VAL A 153 -10.95 -5.40 16.60
CA VAL A 153 -10.69 -4.36 17.61
C VAL A 153 -9.78 -4.96 18.67
N ILE A 154 -8.59 -4.37 18.80
CA ILE A 154 -7.58 -4.76 19.77
C ILE A 154 -7.62 -3.75 20.91
N SER A 155 -7.63 -4.26 22.14
CA SER A 155 -7.58 -3.41 23.32
C SER A 155 -6.52 -3.88 24.31
N ILE A 156 -5.74 -2.93 24.82
CA ILE A 156 -4.61 -3.17 25.72
C ILE A 156 -4.69 -2.17 26.86
N ARG A 157 -4.61 -2.65 28.10
CA ARG A 157 -4.52 -1.80 29.28
C ARG A 157 -3.12 -1.21 29.41
N TRP A 158 -3.02 -0.08 30.10
CA TRP A 158 -1.73 0.57 30.36
C TRP A 158 -0.66 -0.37 30.95
N ASN A 159 -1.04 -1.30 31.83
CA ASN A 159 -0.13 -2.26 32.45
C ASN A 159 0.36 -3.37 31.50
N GLY A 160 -0.08 -3.36 30.24
CA GLY A 160 0.28 -4.36 29.23
C GLY A 160 -0.69 -5.53 29.14
N ASP A 161 -1.73 -5.60 29.99
CA ASP A 161 -2.73 -6.65 29.91
C ASP A 161 -3.52 -6.53 28.61
N LYS A 162 -3.56 -7.62 27.85
CA LYS A 162 -4.35 -7.72 26.63
C LYS A 162 -5.78 -8.09 26.99
N LEU A 163 -6.73 -7.31 26.50
CA LEU A 163 -8.15 -7.62 26.61
C LEU A 163 -8.58 -8.51 25.43
N PRO A 164 -9.75 -9.17 25.51
CA PRO A 164 -10.25 -10.01 24.43
C PRO A 164 -10.31 -9.25 23.10
N ILE A 165 -9.84 -9.89 22.02
CA ILE A 165 -9.97 -9.36 20.67
C ILE A 165 -11.45 -9.46 20.27
N LEU A 166 -12.02 -8.35 19.82
CA LEU A 166 -13.39 -8.31 19.31
C LEU A 166 -13.35 -8.29 17.79
N PHE A 167 -14.22 -9.06 17.14
CA PHE A 167 -14.36 -9.04 15.69
C PHE A 167 -15.63 -8.29 15.29
N VAL A 168 -15.51 -7.35 14.37
CA VAL A 168 -16.65 -6.62 13.83
C VAL A 168 -17.22 -7.43 12.67
N LEU A 169 -18.42 -7.95 12.87
CA LEU A 169 -19.17 -8.72 11.88
C LEU A 169 -20.27 -7.84 11.28
N LYS A 170 -20.45 -7.92 9.96
CA LYS A 170 -21.62 -7.34 9.31
C LYS A 170 -22.79 -8.30 9.51
N GLY A 171 -23.85 -7.84 10.18
CA GLY A 171 -25.05 -8.62 10.43
C GLY A 171 -26.32 -7.85 10.11
N LYS A 172 -27.42 -8.57 9.88
CA LYS A 172 -28.78 -8.01 9.93
C LYS A 172 -29.35 -8.28 11.32
N PRO A 173 -30.06 -7.33 11.96
CA PRO A 173 -30.76 -7.61 13.22
C PRO A 173 -31.69 -8.82 13.06
N GLY A 174 -31.52 -9.83 13.93
CA GLY A 174 -32.28 -11.09 13.88
C GLY A 174 -31.86 -12.07 12.77
N GLY A 175 -30.78 -11.80 12.03
CA GLY A 175 -30.22 -12.73 11.05
C GLY A 175 -29.29 -13.76 11.67
N ASP A 176 -29.22 -14.94 11.06
CA ASP A 176 -28.31 -15.99 11.47
C ASP A 176 -26.85 -15.61 11.18
N ILE A 177 -25.95 -15.99 12.08
CA ILE A 177 -24.52 -15.95 11.83
C ILE A 177 -24.18 -17.27 11.12
N GLU A 178 -23.79 -17.20 9.85
CA GLU A 178 -23.28 -18.38 9.13
C GLU A 178 -22.11 -18.98 9.93
N ARG A 179 -22.23 -20.27 10.23
CA ARG A 179 -21.27 -21.06 11.02
C ARG A 179 -20.09 -21.51 10.18
#